data_AF-A0A1M7Y7N3-F1
#
_entry.id   AF-A0A1M7Y7N3-F1
#
_cell.length_a   1.000
_cell.length_b   1.000
_cell.length_c   1.000
_cell.angle_alpha   90.00
_cell.angle_beta   90.00
_cell.angle_gamma   90.00
#
_symmetry.space_group_name_H-M   'P 1'
#
loop_
_entity.id
_entity.type
_entity.pdbx_description
1 polymer ?
#
loop_
_entity_poly.entity_id
_entity_poly.type
_entity_poly.pdbx_seq_one_letter_code
_entity_poly.pdbx_strand_id
1 'polypeptide(L)' 'MTPEQRNDLCIEWEYTNPVTRHQIIEEYQKERAKSQQWADWEEFMVERLKLKAFWETVGLA' A
#
# COMPACT_ATOMS: atom_id res chain seq x y z
N MET A 1 -6.81 4.33 -8.26
CA MET A 1 -5.57 3.61 -8.57
C MET A 1 -5.63 3.14 -10.01
N THR A 2 -4.64 3.49 -10.83
CA THR A 2 -4.49 2.98 -12.20
C THR A 2 -3.92 1.55 -12.19
N PRO A 3 -4.00 0.79 -13.30
CA PRO A 3 -3.36 -0.52 -13.40
C PRO A 3 -1.85 -0.48 -13.13
N GLU A 4 -1.15 0.56 -13.60
CA GLU A 4 0.29 0.72 -13.37
C GLU A 4 0.62 0.97 -11.90
N GLN A 5 -0.13 1.84 -11.23
CA GLN A 5 0.01 2.12 -9.79
C GLN A 5 -0.26 0.86 -8.95
N ARG A 6 -1.25 0.05 -9.34
CA ARG A 6 -1.54 -1.22 -8.67
C ARG A 6 -0.40 -2.23 -8.85
N ASN A 7 0.16 -2.31 -10.06
CA ASN A 7 1.30 -3.17 -10.33
C ASN A 7 2.53 -2.76 -9.51
N ASP A 8 2.82 -1.46 -9.45
CA ASP A 8 3.90 -0.91 -8.64
C ASP A 8 3.71 -1.20 -7.15
N LEU A 9 2.50 -1.01 -6.63
CA LEU A 9 2.15 -1.37 -5.26
C LEU A 9 2.42 -2.86 -4.96
N CYS A 10 2.05 -3.77 -5.87
CA CYS A 10 2.32 -5.19 -5.71
C CYS A 10 3.83 -5.48 -5.65
N ILE A 11 4.62 -4.87 -6.55
CA ILE A 11 6.07 -5.01 -6.58
C ILE A 11 6.68 -4.52 -5.27
N GLU A 12 6.35 -3.30 -4.85
CA GLU A 12 6.88 -2.70 -3.61
C GLU A 12 6.50 -3.52 -2.38
N TRP A 13 5.29 -4.07 -2.36
CA TRP A 13 4.89 -5.02 -1.34
C TRP A 13 5.77 -6.29 -1.36
N GLU A 14 6.01 -6.87 -2.54
CA GLU A 14 6.88 -8.04 -2.74
C GLU A 14 8.36 -7.82 -2.36
N TYR A 15 8.85 -6.59 -2.43
CA TYR A 15 10.19 -6.23 -1.95
C TYR A 15 10.23 -5.78 -0.48
N THR A 16 9.08 -5.43 0.11
CA THR A 16 9.00 -5.09 1.54
C THR A 16 9.38 -6.30 2.39
N ASN A 17 10.30 -6.10 3.34
CA ASN A 17 10.78 -7.20 4.19
C ASN A 17 9.65 -7.79 5.06
N PRO A 18 9.69 -9.09 5.39
CA PRO A 18 8.60 -9.78 6.09
C PRO A 18 8.23 -9.18 7.46
N VAL A 19 9.20 -8.61 8.18
CA VAL A 19 8.97 -7.97 9.49
C VAL A 19 8.12 -6.72 9.33
N THR A 20 8.45 -5.88 8.35
CA THR A 20 7.70 -4.67 8.03
C THR A 20 6.31 -5.01 7.51
N ARG A 21 6.17 -6.07 6.68
CA ARG A 21 4.86 -6.56 6.27
C ARG A 21 3.96 -6.92 7.44
N HIS A 22 4.50 -7.63 8.44
CA HIS A 22 3.76 -7.97 9.65
C HIS A 22 3.28 -6.72 10.40
N GLN A 23 4.16 -5.75 10.60
CA GLN A 23 3.82 -4.50 11.27
C GLN A 23 2.71 -3.74 10.53
N ILE A 24 2.80 -3.64 9.20
CA ILE A 24 1.81 -2.97 8.36
C ILE A 24 0.45 -3.68 8.45
N ILE A 25 0.43 -5.02 8.42
CA ILE A 25 -0.82 -5.80 8.56
C ILE A 25 -1.43 -5.60 9.94
N GLU A 26 -0.63 -5.61 11.01
CA GLU A 26 -1.12 -5.35 12.37
C GLU A 26 -1.69 -3.94 12.52
N GLU A 27 -1.06 -2.93 11.93
CA GLU A 27 -1.56 -1.56 11.90
C GLU A 27 -2.90 -1.47 11.15
N TYR A 28 -2.98 -2.06 9.95
CA TYR A 28 -4.23 -2.10 9.19
C TYR A 28 -5.36 -2.78 9.98
N GLN A 29 -5.07 -3.90 10.63
CA GLN A 29 -6.07 -4.60 11.45
C GLN A 29 -6.51 -3.78 12.65
N LYS A 30 -5.66 -2.94 13.24
CA LYS A 30 -6.03 -2.07 14.36
C LYS A 30 -6.86 -0.87 13.90
N GLU A 31 -6.47 -0.23 12.80
CA GLU A 31 -7.09 1.00 12.32
C GLU A 31 -8.34 0.75 11.49
N ARG A 32 -8.36 -0.32 10.70
CA ARG A 32 -9.38 -0.61 9.68
C ARG A 32 -10.02 -1.98 9.88
N ALA A 33 -10.03 -2.52 11.11
CA ALA A 33 -10.57 -3.83 11.48
C ALA A 33 -11.95 -4.20 10.88
N LYS A 34 -12.77 -3.18 10.58
CA LYS A 34 -14.14 -3.33 10.08
C LYS A 34 -14.26 -3.13 8.57
N SER A 35 -13.23 -2.65 7.89
CA SER A 35 -13.28 -2.55 6.43
C SER A 35 -12.85 -3.86 5.79
N GLN A 36 -13.78 -4.43 5.02
CA GLN A 36 -13.53 -5.58 4.15
C GLN A 36 -13.36 -5.15 2.68
N GLN A 37 -13.25 -3.84 2.42
CA GLN A 37 -13.12 -3.35 1.07
C GLN A 37 -11.66 -3.37 0.64
N TRP A 38 -11.40 -3.98 -0.51
CA TRP A 38 -10.06 -4.02 -1.11
C TRP A 38 -9.50 -2.61 -1.36
N ALA A 39 -10.37 -1.66 -1.72
CA ALA A 39 -9.96 -0.26 -1.94
C ALA A 39 -9.36 0.39 -0.69
N ASP A 40 -9.91 0.11 0.50
CA ASP A 40 -9.37 0.65 1.77
C ASP A 40 -7.97 0.09 2.06
N TRP A 41 -7.74 -1.18 1.73
CA TRP A 41 -6.42 -1.80 1.82
C TRP A 41 -5.43 -1.14 0.86
N GLU A 42 -5.83 -0.95 -0.40
CA GLU A 42 -4.99 -0.29 -1.41
C GLU A 42 -4.61 1.14 -0.99
N GLU A 43 -5.56 1.93 -0.49
CA GLU A 43 -5.28 3.29 -0.02
C GLU A 43 -4.34 3.30 1.19
N PHE A 44 -4.60 2.44 2.19
CA PHE A 44 -3.74 2.32 3.37
C PHE A 44 -2.30 1.96 2.99
N MET A 45 -2.13 1.01 2.08
CA MET A 45 -0.82 0.57 1.62
C MET A 45 -0.05 1.68 0.90
N VAL A 46 -0.74 2.44 0.05
CA VAL A 46 -0.17 3.58 -0.65
C VAL A 46 0.34 4.65 0.32
N GLU A 47 -0.39 4.91 1.41
CA GLU A 47 0.05 5.83 2.45
C GLU A 47 1.26 5.28 3.21
N ARG A 48 1.21 4.00 3.61
CA ARG A 48 2.23 3.39 4.47
C ARG A 48 3.57 3.17 3.76
N LEU A 49 3.52 2.79 2.49
CA LEU A 49 4.68 2.66 1.61
C LEU A 49 5.11 4.00 0.97
N LYS A 50 4.39 5.10 1.26
CA LYS A 50 4.66 6.44 0.73
C LYS A 50 4.70 6.50 -0.80
N LEU A 51 3.89 5.68 -1.46
CA LEU A 51 3.90 5.53 -2.90
C LEU A 51 3.35 6.77 -3.62
N LYS A 52 2.46 7.56 -3.01
CA LYS A 52 1.95 8.80 -3.64
C LYS A 52 3.08 9.74 -4.06
N ALA A 53 3.96 10.09 -3.13
CA ALA A 53 5.07 11.00 -3.41
C ALA A 53 6.05 10.42 -4.44
N PHE A 54 6.25 9.10 -4.42
CA PHE A 54 7.06 8.41 -5.40
C PHE A 54 6.43 8.50 -6.80
N TRP A 55 5.15 8.15 -6.94
CA TRP A 55 4.41 8.21 -8.19
C TRP A 55 4.36 9.63 -8.79
N GLU A 56 4.17 10.65 -7.95
CA GLU A 56 4.27 12.06 -8.37
C GLU A 56 5.64 12.40 -8.96
N THR A 57 6.72 11.82 -8.40
CA THR A 57 8.09 12.06 -8.87
C THR A 57 8.39 11.33 -10.17
N VAL A 58 7.86 10.11 -10.36
CA VAL A 58 8.12 9.30 -11.57
C VAL A 58 7.07 9.47 -12.67
N GLY A 59 6.08 10.35 -12.48
CA GLY A 59 5.03 10.64 -13.47
C GLY A 59 3.92 9.59 -13.55
N LEU A 60 3.72 8.82 -12.48
CA LEU A 60 2.67 7.81 -12.32
C LEU A 60 1.45 8.33 -11.54
N ALA A 61 1.39 9.62 -11.18
CA ALA A 61 0.32 10.21 -10.37
C ALA A 61 -1.00 10.43 -11.14
#